data_AF-W7CRU6-F1
#
_entry.id   AF-W7CRU6-F1
#
_cell.length_a   1.000
_cell.length_b   1.000
_cell.length_c   1.000
_cell.angle_alpha   90.00
_cell.angle_beta   90.00
_cell.angle_gamma   90.00
#
_symmetry.space_group_name_H-M   'P 1'
#
loop_
_entity.id
_entity.type
_entity.pdbx_description
1 polymer ?
#
loop_
_entity_poly.entity_id
_entity_poly.type
_entity_poly.pdbx_seq_one_letter_code
_entity_poly.pdbx_strand_id
1 'polypeptide(L)'
;MLNKTIKELAEEFGVTKQTIQYHLKSLPTKETTKSDKGYILIKPNGQNILRGKIQVKIDKENDKITDKESISLSVIELLEKQLDAATLQLKEKDKQLASIQKLLDQQQQLLLKEQQKKSIVPGRSQNGIKE
;
A
#
# COMPACT_ATOMS: atom_id res chain seq x y z
N MET A 1 -15.71 -3.95 -49.20
CA MET A 1 -15.45 -4.38 -47.80
C MET A 1 -16.25 -5.66 -47.56
N LEU A 2 -15.57 -6.76 -47.19
CA LEU A 2 -16.18 -8.08 -47.02
C LEU A 2 -16.85 -8.24 -45.65
N ASN A 3 -17.92 -9.04 -45.60
CA ASN A 3 -18.54 -9.45 -44.34
C ASN A 3 -17.61 -10.43 -43.63
N LYS A 4 -17.42 -10.24 -42.32
CA LYS A 4 -16.50 -11.06 -41.50
C LYS A 4 -17.27 -11.88 -40.48
N THR A 5 -16.71 -13.02 -40.12
CA THR A 5 -17.21 -13.89 -39.06
C THR A 5 -16.77 -13.37 -37.68
N ILE A 6 -17.44 -13.86 -36.64
CA ILE A 6 -17.07 -13.60 -35.24
C ILE A 6 -15.62 -14.01 -34.95
N LYS A 7 -15.14 -15.09 -35.58
CA LYS A 7 -13.76 -15.59 -35.39
C LYS A 7 -12.74 -14.61 -35.96
N GLU A 8 -12.94 -14.16 -37.20
CA GLU A 8 -12.03 -13.21 -37.85
C GLU A 8 -11.98 -11.87 -37.13
N LEU A 9 -13.13 -11.37 -36.65
CA LEU A 9 -13.16 -10.13 -35.86
C LEU A 9 -12.52 -10.28 -34.48
N ALA A 10 -12.62 -11.45 -33.86
CA ALA A 10 -11.96 -11.73 -32.59
C ALA A 10 -10.43 -11.71 -32.76
N GLU A 11 -9.92 -12.36 -33.81
CA GLU A 11 -8.49 -12.36 -34.14
C GLU A 11 -8.00 -10.96 -34.54
N GLU A 12 -8.76 -10.22 -35.35
CA GLU A 12 -8.41 -8.85 -35.78
C GLU A 12 -8.41 -7.85 -34.62
N PHE A 13 -9.37 -7.94 -33.70
CA PHE A 13 -9.50 -7.00 -32.58
C PHE A 13 -8.72 -7.44 -31.34
N GLY A 14 -8.03 -8.59 -31.38
CA GLY A 14 -7.25 -9.10 -30.26
C GLY A 14 -8.10 -9.48 -29.03
N VAL A 15 -9.36 -9.85 -29.23
CA VAL A 15 -10.30 -10.17 -28.14
C VAL A 15 -10.89 -11.57 -28.30
N THR A 16 -11.51 -12.10 -27.26
CA THR A 16 -12.14 -13.42 -27.33
C THR A 16 -13.40 -13.41 -28.23
N LYS A 17 -13.74 -14.56 -28.81
CA LYS A 17 -15.00 -14.75 -29.55
C LYS A 17 -16.23 -14.41 -28.71
N GLN A 18 -16.17 -14.67 -27.40
CA GLN A 18 -17.23 -14.33 -26.46
C GLN A 18 -17.41 -12.81 -26.33
N THR A 19 -16.31 -12.04 -26.30
CA THR A 19 -16.35 -10.57 -26.28
C THR A 19 -17.06 -10.01 -27.51
N ILE A 20 -16.71 -10.51 -28.69
CA ILE A 20 -17.40 -10.13 -29.94
C ILE A 20 -18.88 -10.53 -29.88
N GLN A 21 -19.20 -11.74 -29.41
CA GLN A 21 -20.58 -12.23 -29.31
C GLN A 21 -21.43 -11.44 -28.31
N TYR A 22 -20.85 -11.00 -27.21
CA TYR A 22 -21.50 -10.11 -26.25
C TYR A 22 -21.85 -8.77 -26.90
N HIS A 23 -20.90 -8.15 -27.59
CA HIS A 23 -21.11 -6.88 -28.27
C HIS A 23 -22.02 -7.00 -29.50
N LEU A 24 -22.07 -8.17 -30.14
CA LEU A 24 -22.98 -8.49 -31.24
C LEU A 24 -24.45 -8.43 -30.80
N LYS A 25 -24.80 -8.80 -29.57
CA LYS A 25 -26.17 -8.65 -29.03
C LYS A 25 -26.66 -7.19 -29.02
N SER A 26 -25.72 -6.25 -28.99
CA SER A 26 -26.01 -4.81 -29.01
C SER A 26 -26.00 -4.19 -30.42
N LEU A 27 -25.76 -4.99 -31.46
CA LEU A 27 -25.84 -4.54 -32.85
C LEU A 27 -27.26 -4.68 -33.39
N PRO A 28 -27.72 -3.75 -34.23
CA PRO A 28 -29.01 -3.88 -34.87
C PRO A 28 -28.98 -5.02 -35.90
N THR A 29 -30.07 -5.79 -35.99
CA THR A 29 -30.19 -7.00 -36.83
C THR A 29 -29.85 -6.76 -38.31
N LYS A 30 -30.02 -5.52 -38.79
CA LYS A 30 -29.65 -5.11 -40.16
C LYS A 30 -28.16 -5.21 -40.49
N GLU A 31 -27.30 -5.27 -39.47
CA GLU A 31 -25.84 -5.35 -39.60
C GLU A 31 -25.30 -6.78 -39.53
N THR A 32 -26.18 -7.76 -39.34
CA THR A 32 -25.83 -9.19 -39.33
C THR A 32 -26.57 -9.91 -40.45
N THR A 33 -25.90 -10.91 -41.02
CA THR A 33 -26.45 -11.79 -42.06
C THR A 33 -26.05 -13.22 -41.75
N LYS A 34 -26.83 -14.18 -42.22
CA LYS A 34 -26.45 -15.59 -42.12
C LYS A 34 -25.86 -16.03 -43.45
N SER A 35 -24.74 -16.73 -43.41
CA SER A 35 -24.21 -17.47 -44.55
C SER A 35 -25.10 -18.70 -44.84
N ASP A 36 -25.02 -19.23 -46.05
CA ASP A 36 -25.70 -20.47 -46.46
C ASP A 36 -25.39 -21.67 -45.56
N LYS A 37 -24.22 -21.64 -44.89
CA LYS A 37 -23.78 -22.64 -43.90
C LYS A 37 -24.23 -22.35 -42.46
N GLY A 38 -25.07 -21.34 -42.25
CA GLY A 38 -25.61 -20.95 -40.94
C GLY A 38 -24.71 -20.06 -40.07
N TYR A 39 -23.52 -19.65 -40.55
CA TYR A 39 -22.63 -18.76 -39.81
C TYR A 39 -23.12 -17.32 -39.80
N ILE A 40 -22.91 -16.61 -38.68
CA ILE A 40 -23.19 -15.18 -38.57
C ILE A 40 -22.05 -14.38 -39.22
N LEU A 41 -22.41 -13.61 -40.24
CA LEU A 41 -21.56 -12.69 -40.97
C LEU A 41 -21.95 -11.25 -40.62
N ILE A 42 -20.95 -10.44 -40.26
CA ILE A 42 -21.13 -9.07 -39.78
C ILE A 42 -20.74 -8.12 -40.90
N LYS A 43 -21.66 -7.20 -41.23
CA LYS A 43 -21.46 -6.18 -42.27
C LYS A 43 -20.42 -5.14 -41.85
N PRO A 44 -19.76 -4.46 -42.80
CA PRO A 44 -18.71 -3.48 -42.50
C PRO A 44 -19.11 -2.38 -41.51
N ASN A 45 -20.36 -1.91 -41.56
CA ASN A 45 -20.84 -0.90 -40.61
C ASN A 45 -20.95 -1.48 -39.18
N GLY A 46 -21.47 -2.69 -39.03
CA GLY A 46 -21.42 -3.45 -37.77
C GLY A 46 -20.00 -3.65 -37.24
N GLN A 47 -19.03 -3.94 -38.13
CA GLN A 47 -17.61 -4.10 -37.74
C GLN A 47 -17.03 -2.81 -37.13
N ASN A 48 -17.32 -1.65 -37.72
CA ASN A 48 -16.87 -0.36 -37.20
C ASN A 48 -17.45 -0.04 -35.82
N ILE A 49 -18.75 -0.33 -35.62
CA ILE A 49 -19.41 -0.14 -34.33
C ILE A 49 -18.79 -1.04 -33.26
N LEU A 50 -18.46 -2.29 -33.60
CA LEU A 50 -17.79 -3.21 -32.68
C LEU A 50 -16.39 -2.71 -32.30
N ARG A 51 -15.60 -2.27 -33.29
CA ARG A 51 -14.25 -1.73 -33.07
C ARG A 51 -14.28 -0.56 -32.10
N GLY A 52 -15.17 0.42 -32.31
CA GLY A 52 -15.30 1.58 -31.41
C GLY A 52 -15.68 1.20 -29.97
N LYS A 53 -16.60 0.24 -29.79
CA LYS A 53 -17.02 -0.21 -28.46
C LYS A 53 -15.92 -0.97 -27.70
N ILE A 54 -15.11 -1.75 -28.43
CA ILE A 54 -14.03 -2.54 -27.85
C ILE A 54 -12.87 -1.63 -27.44
N GLN A 55 -12.47 -0.69 -28.31
CA GLN A 55 -11.38 0.24 -28.03
C GLN A 55 -11.65 1.11 -26.79
N VAL A 56 -12.86 1.69 -26.68
CA VAL A 56 -13.24 2.54 -25.54
C VAL A 56 -13.19 1.79 -24.19
N LYS A 57 -13.40 0.47 -24.18
CA LYS A 57 -13.27 -0.32 -22.96
C LYS A 57 -11.81 -0.52 -22.55
N ILE A 58 -10.94 -0.81 -23.53
CA ILE A 58 -9.51 -1.01 -23.32
C ILE A 58 -8.89 0.27 -22.76
N ASP A 59 -9.21 1.43 -23.35
CA ASP A 59 -8.66 2.72 -22.92
C ASP A 59 -9.07 3.06 -21.47
N LYS A 60 -10.33 2.78 -21.09
CA LYS A 60 -10.84 2.97 -19.72
C LYS A 60 -10.25 2.02 -18.69
N GLU A 61 -9.83 0.82 -19.09
CA GLU A 61 -9.15 -0.11 -18.19
C GLU A 61 -7.70 0.33 -17.96
N ASN A 62 -7.02 0.81 -18.99
CA ASN A 62 -5.65 1.32 -18.89
C ASN A 62 -5.56 2.57 -18.00
N ASP A 63 -6.45 3.55 -18.16
CA ASP A 63 -6.45 4.77 -17.32
C ASP A 63 -6.56 4.43 -15.82
N LYS A 64 -7.40 3.45 -15.47
CA LYS A 64 -7.57 3.00 -14.07
C LYS A 64 -6.36 2.28 -13.49
N ILE A 65 -5.49 1.69 -14.32
CA ILE A 65 -4.30 0.97 -13.87
C ILE A 65 -3.20 1.99 -13.52
N THR A 66 -3.00 2.98 -14.38
CA THR A 66 -2.02 4.07 -14.18
C THR A 66 -2.28 4.89 -12.91
N ASP A 67 -3.55 5.19 -12.61
CA ASP A 67 -3.91 5.94 -11.40
C ASP A 67 -3.62 5.13 -10.11
N LYS A 68 -3.83 3.81 -10.14
CA LYS A 68 -3.58 2.95 -8.98
C LYS A 68 -2.09 2.74 -8.70
N GLU A 69 -1.26 2.63 -9.73
CA GLU A 69 0.19 2.50 -9.58
C GLU A 69 0.82 3.79 -9.02
N SER A 70 0.38 4.95 -9.50
CA SER A 70 0.81 6.26 -8.98
C SER A 70 0.46 6.45 -7.50
N ILE A 71 -0.77 6.10 -7.10
CA ILE A 71 -1.20 6.16 -5.69
C ILE A 71 -0.37 5.20 -4.83
N SER A 72 -0.07 4.00 -5.33
CA SER A 72 0.70 2.99 -4.57
C SER A 72 2.13 3.45 -4.26
N LEU A 73 2.80 4.11 -5.20
CA LEU A 73 4.16 4.64 -5.00
C LEU A 73 4.20 5.77 -3.96
N SER A 74 3.22 6.69 -4.00
CA SER A 74 3.16 7.80 -3.03
C SER A 74 2.87 7.34 -1.59
N VAL A 75 2.09 6.27 -1.42
CA VAL A 75 1.82 5.68 -0.10
C VAL A 75 3.06 5.02 0.48
N ILE A 76 3.86 4.34 -0.36
CA ILE A 76 5.11 3.70 0.08
C ILE A 76 6.09 4.75 0.59
N GLU A 77 6.29 5.84 -0.16
CA GLU A 77 7.20 6.94 0.25
C GLU A 77 6.75 7.58 1.58
N LEU A 78 5.45 7.73 1.79
CA LEU A 78 4.92 8.26 3.04
C LEU A 78 5.17 7.31 4.23
N LEU A 79 4.98 6.00 4.02
CA LEU A 79 5.22 4.99 5.05
C LEU A 79 6.71 4.91 5.42
N GLU A 80 7.61 5.00 4.44
CA GLU A 80 9.06 5.06 4.68
C GLU A 80 9.44 6.27 5.55
N LYS A 81 8.93 7.47 5.20
CA LYS A 81 9.16 8.67 6.02
C LYS A 81 8.64 8.53 7.45
N GLN A 82 7.48 7.89 7.64
CA GLN A 82 6.93 7.63 8.97
C GLN A 82 7.79 6.65 9.77
N LEU A 83 8.33 5.61 9.11
CA LEU A 83 9.22 4.64 9.73
C LEU A 83 10.53 5.28 10.19
N ASP A 84 11.12 6.15 9.36
CA ASP A 84 12.33 6.89 9.71
C ASP A 84 12.11 7.83 10.90
N ALA A 85 10.99 8.58 10.89
CA ALA A 85 10.63 9.46 11.99
C ALA A 85 10.44 8.68 13.30
N ALA A 86 9.75 7.54 13.26
CA ALA A 86 9.55 6.67 14.41
C ALA A 86 10.89 6.10 14.93
N THR A 87 11.78 5.69 14.03
CA THR A 87 13.11 5.16 14.37
C THR A 87 13.99 6.21 15.04
N LEU A 88 13.97 7.45 14.53
CA LEU A 88 14.69 8.57 15.14
C LEU A 88 14.15 8.88 16.54
N GLN A 89 12.83 8.87 16.70
CA GLN A 89 12.20 9.12 18.00
C GLN A 89 12.55 8.03 19.02
N LEU A 90 12.59 6.76 18.61
CA LEU A 90 13.02 5.66 19.47
C LEU A 90 14.47 5.83 19.93
N LYS A 91 15.39 6.15 19.02
CA LYS A 91 16.80 6.42 19.37
C LYS A 91 16.94 7.54 20.40
N GLU A 92 16.14 8.60 20.28
CA GLU A 92 16.18 9.70 21.24
C GLU A 92 15.59 9.29 22.60
N LYS A 93 14.52 8.50 22.62
CA LYS A 93 13.97 7.94 23.86
C LYS A 93 14.94 6.97 24.54
N ASP A 94 15.70 6.17 23.80
CA ASP A 94 16.72 5.30 24.36
C ASP A 94 17.85 6.08 25.04
N LYS A 95 18.30 7.20 24.44
CA LYS A 95 19.27 8.10 25.08
C LYS A 95 18.73 8.70 26.37
N GLN A 96 17.47 9.14 26.36
CA GLN A 96 16.82 9.67 27.57
C GLN A 96 16.74 8.60 28.66
N LEU A 97 16.38 7.37 28.30
CA LEU A 97 16.32 6.24 29.24
C LEU A 97 17.69 5.96 29.86
N ALA A 98 18.76 5.93 29.05
CA ALA A 98 20.13 5.75 29.53
C ALA A 98 20.56 6.86 30.49
N SER A 99 20.17 8.12 30.22
CA SER A 99 20.44 9.24 31.12
C SER A 99 19.71 9.09 32.46
N ILE A 100 18.44 8.66 32.43
CA ILE A 100 17.63 8.45 33.64
C ILE A 100 18.20 7.30 34.46
N GLN A 101 18.60 6.20 33.83
CA GLN A 101 19.25 5.07 34.51
C GLN A 101 20.52 5.52 35.23
N LYS A 102 21.38 6.29 34.55
CA LYS A 102 22.60 6.84 35.17
C LYS A 102 22.30 7.72 36.37
N LEU A 103 21.28 8.58 36.28
CA LEU A 103 20.90 9.45 37.40
C LEU A 103 20.35 8.64 38.58
N LEU A 104 19.55 7.62 38.29
CA LEU A 104 18.99 6.71 39.30
C LEU A 104 20.11 5.96 40.03
N ASP A 105 21.10 5.44 39.30
CA ASP A 105 22.27 4.77 39.88
C ASP A 105 23.05 5.71 40.80
N GLN A 106 23.24 6.97 40.38
CA GLN A 106 23.90 7.98 41.21
C GLN A 106 23.12 8.25 42.51
N GLN A 107 21.79 8.35 42.42
CA GLN A 107 20.94 8.55 43.59
C GLN A 107 21.02 7.37 44.56
N GLN A 108 20.99 6.13 44.06
CA GLN A 108 21.11 4.93 44.89
C GLN A 108 22.47 4.87 45.61
N GLN A 109 23.56 5.19 44.91
CA GLN A 109 24.89 5.23 45.52
C GLN A 109 25.01 6.29 46.62
N LEU A 110 24.41 7.47 46.42
CA LEU A 110 24.40 8.52 47.44
C LEU A 110 23.62 8.09 48.68
N LEU A 111 22.45 7.47 48.51
CA LEU A 111 21.64 6.97 49.62
C LEU A 111 22.40 5.94 50.47
N LEU A 112 23.11 5.00 49.81
CA LEU A 112 23.95 4.02 50.48
C LEU A 112 25.07 4.68 51.30
N LYS A 113 25.74 5.70 50.73
CA LYS A 113 26.78 6.46 51.44
C LYS A 113 26.23 7.19 52.66
N GLU A 114 25.04 7.78 52.56
CA GLU A 114 24.39 8.43 53.69
C GLU A 114 24.03 7.45 54.82
N GLN A 115 23.50 6.27 54.47
CA GLN A 115 23.20 5.23 55.44
C GLN A 115 24.46 4.75 56.17
N GLN A 116 25.55 4.53 55.45
CA GLN A 116 26.85 4.16 56.04
C GLN A 116 27.36 5.23 57.01
N LYS A 117 27.32 6.51 56.61
CA LYS A 117 27.75 7.62 57.49
C LYS A 117 26.95 7.70 58.80
N LYS A 118 25.64 7.48 58.76
CA LYS A 118 24.80 7.48 59.97
C LYS A 118 25.19 6.36 60.95
N SER A 119 25.61 5.20 60.44
CA SER A 119 26.07 4.08 61.29
C SER A 119 27.45 4.30 61.92
N ILE A 120 28.27 5.20 61.35
CA ILE A 120 29.67 5.45 61.78
C ILE A 120 29.79 6.56 62.84
N VAL A 121 28.69 7.18 63.29
CA VAL A 121 28.70 8.12 64.42
C VAL A 121 28.22 7.43 65.71
N PRO A 122 29.08 6.72 66.47
CA PRO A 122 28.78 6.39 67.86
C PRO A 122 29.01 7.64 68.71
N GLY A 123 28.14 7.85 69.70
CA GLY A 123 28.13 9.02 70.57
C GLY A 123 29.49 9.31 71.20
N ARG A 124 29.89 10.59 71.16
CA ARG A 124 30.87 11.13 72.09
C ARG A 124 30.25 11.15 73.49
N SER A 125 30.36 10.04 74.21
CA SER A 125 30.37 10.07 75.67
C SER A 125 31.71 10.65 76.09
N GLN A 126 31.70 11.83 76.68
CA GLN A 126 32.75 12.24 77.62
C GLN A 126 32.09 12.26 78.99
N ASN A 127 32.26 11.11 79.66
CA ASN A 127 32.61 10.93 81.06
C ASN A 127 32.32 12.08 82.03
N GLY A 128 31.64 11.71 83.11
CA GLY A 128 31.45 12.56 84.27
C GLY A 128 32.75 12.99 84.94
N ILE A 129 32.66 14.15 85.58
CA ILE A 129 33.53 14.52 86.69
C ILE A 129 32.58 14.70 87.86
N LYS A 130 32.64 13.74 88.79
CA LYS A 130 32.21 13.93 90.17
C LYS A 130 33.37 14.64 90.86
N GLU A 131 33.14 15.81 91.43
CA GLU A 131 33.54 16.22 92.79
C GLU A 131 32.50 17.21 93.31
#